data_AF-A0A1S9C7Z0-F1
#
_entry.id   AF-A0A1S9C7Z0-F1
#
_cell.length_a   1.000
_cell.length_b   1.000
_cell.length_c   1.000
_cell.angle_alpha   90.00
_cell.angle_beta   90.00
_cell.angle_gamma   90.00
#
_symmetry.space_group_name_H-M   'P 1'
#
loop_
_entity.id
_entity.type
_entity.pdbx_description
1 polymer ?
#
loop_
_entity_poly.entity_id
_entity_poly.type
_entity_poly.pdbx_seq_one_letter_code
_entity_poly.pdbx_strand_id
1 'polypeptide(L)'
;MSEKKSLILLFLLAALFMLLGHLLNIATGSSWAGYGLTVLIIIFCLFFVGYRRRHYVLAQNAHTAYLKKQYDVTYNLYEKAIAMPKCPEEIKVVYAYKLIAQGHLERAQKVVETINEDILNTEGKFNLKVVQGLILYKEDKLDEAIAIYEALTKESDAEQLWETYGMILNLSEKYELARDYSLAALEKYPNNKLIKENLATSYFYLFEDKKARKLYRDLINQDVAYPDPYYYYARIAYLDDRYNLALKYIEIAEVKSPAPLSNITMDVIFELKDEIIDNLDRIEFEADSAESSYLESSPNSNATDFANVNLLDSLDSSSDLPDSDLTNSDVVQEIMDVENNSNTTNSIDYPSNISEIEANDIYSNITPATEILQNILTVPSDVDSEQMSSVISQMMPIEVVQHGPVMFEVPPIVTADNNIESMDQSQVDHNSANNNSVED
;
A
#
# COMPACT_ATOMS: atom_id res chain seq x y z
N MET A 1 6.37 -37.19 -12.56
CA MET A 1 5.54 -38.03 -11.67
C MET A 1 4.87 -37.08 -10.69
N SER A 2 3.54 -36.99 -10.64
CA SER A 2 2.87 -35.97 -9.80
C SER A 2 3.24 -36.15 -8.34
N GLU A 3 3.31 -35.05 -7.57
CA GLU A 3 3.70 -35.08 -6.15
C GLU A 3 2.85 -36.08 -5.34
N LYS A 4 1.56 -36.18 -5.67
CA LYS A 4 0.62 -37.17 -5.12
C LYS A 4 1.13 -38.60 -5.27
N LYS A 5 1.69 -38.97 -6.43
CA LYS A 5 2.28 -40.30 -6.65
C LYS A 5 3.53 -40.52 -5.80
N SER A 6 4.33 -39.47 -5.56
CA SER A 6 5.51 -39.56 -4.70
C SER A 6 5.14 -39.74 -3.23
N LEU A 7 4.08 -39.10 -2.75
CA LEU A 7 3.57 -39.27 -1.38
C LEU A 7 2.92 -40.64 -1.18
N ILE A 8 2.07 -41.08 -2.11
CA ILE A 8 1.48 -42.42 -2.09
C ILE A 8 2.59 -43.48 -2.11
N LEU A 9 3.61 -43.31 -2.95
CA LEU A 9 4.75 -44.23 -2.98
C LEU A 9 5.50 -44.24 -1.65
N LEU A 10 5.68 -43.08 -1.01
CA LEU A 10 6.33 -43.00 0.31
C LEU A 10 5.49 -43.69 1.39
N PHE A 11 4.17 -43.52 1.38
CA PHE A 11 3.27 -44.17 2.33
C PHE A 11 3.26 -45.68 2.15
N LEU A 12 3.17 -46.16 0.90
CA LEU A 12 3.28 -47.58 0.57
C LEU A 12 4.64 -48.15 0.98
N LEU A 13 5.72 -47.38 0.79
CA LEU A 13 7.06 -47.77 1.22
C LEU A 13 7.15 -47.86 2.75
N ALA A 14 6.60 -46.88 3.48
CA ALA A 14 6.55 -46.91 4.94
C ALA A 14 5.73 -48.08 5.47
N ALA A 15 4.57 -48.37 4.87
CA ALA A 15 3.74 -49.53 5.20
C ALA A 15 4.46 -50.86 4.94
N LEU A 16 5.18 -50.97 3.82
CA LEU A 16 6.01 -52.13 3.52
C LEU A 16 7.11 -52.32 4.56
N PHE A 17 7.76 -51.25 5.01
CA PHE A 17 8.77 -51.31 6.06
C PHE A 17 8.19 -51.64 7.44
N MET A 18 6.98 -51.20 7.75
CA MET A 18 6.27 -51.62 8.96
C MET A 18 5.98 -53.13 8.96
N LEU A 19 5.54 -53.68 7.82
CA LEU A 19 5.37 -55.13 7.66
C LEU A 19 6.70 -55.87 7.81
N LEU A 20 7.78 -55.35 7.23
CA LEU A 20 9.11 -55.93 7.36
C LEU A 20 9.62 -55.91 8.81
N GLY A 21 9.41 -54.81 9.53
CA GLY A 21 9.72 -54.70 10.96
C GLY A 21 8.94 -55.71 11.81
N HIS A 22 7.68 -55.96 11.47
CA HIS A 22 6.86 -56.98 12.11
C HIS A 22 7.36 -58.40 11.83
N LEU A 23 7.71 -58.71 10.57
CA LEU A 23 8.31 -60.00 10.21
C LEU A 23 9.65 -60.23 10.92
N LEU A 24 10.47 -59.18 11.07
CA LEU A 24 11.74 -59.25 11.79
C LEU A 24 11.53 -59.55 13.28
N ASN A 25 10.48 -58.98 13.88
CA ASN A 25 10.10 -59.28 15.26
C ASN A 25 9.76 -60.78 15.41
N ILE A 26 8.91 -61.31 14.51
CA ILE A 26 8.56 -62.74 14.51
C ILE A 26 9.80 -63.62 14.35
N ALA A 27 10.73 -63.25 13.45
CA ALA A 27 11.91 -64.06 13.15
C ALA A 27 12.97 -64.05 14.27
N THR A 28 13.16 -62.92 14.94
CA THR A 28 14.22 -62.75 15.97
C THR A 28 13.72 -63.01 17.39
N GLY A 29 12.40 -63.01 17.61
CA GLY A 29 11.79 -63.08 18.93
C GLY A 29 12.00 -61.82 19.79
N SER A 30 12.59 -60.77 19.21
CA SER A 30 12.89 -59.52 19.91
C SER A 30 12.03 -58.37 19.39
N SER A 31 11.01 -58.01 20.15
CA SER A 31 10.12 -56.88 19.85
C SER A 31 10.89 -55.56 19.69
N TRP A 32 11.95 -55.37 20.48
CA TRP A 32 12.75 -54.14 20.48
C TRP A 32 13.48 -53.91 19.14
N ALA A 33 13.96 -54.98 18.49
CA ALA A 33 14.64 -54.86 17.20
C ALA A 33 13.68 -54.44 16.08
N GLY A 34 12.46 -55.01 16.05
CA GLY A 34 11.44 -54.65 15.06
C GLY A 34 10.93 -53.22 15.20
N TYR A 35 10.63 -52.79 16.44
CA TYR A 35 10.17 -51.41 16.69
C TYR A 35 11.28 -50.38 16.45
N GLY A 36 12.52 -50.67 16.87
CA GLY A 36 13.66 -49.79 16.64
C GLY A 36 13.90 -49.50 15.16
N LEU A 37 13.86 -50.54 14.31
CA LEU A 37 14.01 -50.38 12.86
C LEU A 37 12.87 -49.55 12.26
N THR A 38 11.63 -49.78 12.70
CA THR A 38 10.45 -49.04 12.21
C THR A 38 10.56 -47.56 12.53
N VAL A 39 10.90 -47.21 13.78
CA VAL A 39 11.08 -45.80 14.21
C VAL A 39 12.19 -45.13 13.41
N LEU A 40 13.34 -45.80 13.20
CA LEU A 40 14.44 -45.26 12.42
C LEU A 40 14.02 -44.94 10.97
N ILE A 41 13.25 -45.82 10.34
CA ILE A 41 12.74 -45.62 8.98
C ILE A 41 11.76 -44.46 8.93
N ILE A 42 10.87 -44.33 9.92
CA ILE A 42 9.94 -43.18 10.00
C ILE A 42 10.73 -41.87 10.11
N ILE A 43 11.73 -41.81 10.99
CA ILE A 43 12.60 -40.63 11.14
C ILE A 43 13.32 -40.32 9.82
N PHE A 44 13.86 -41.34 9.13
CA PHE A 44 14.52 -41.16 7.84
C PHE A 44 13.54 -40.63 6.76
N CYS A 45 12.31 -41.15 6.71
CA CYS A 45 11.28 -40.68 5.78
C CYS A 45 10.89 -39.23 6.07
N LEU A 46 10.68 -38.86 7.33
CA LEU A 46 10.37 -37.48 7.72
C LEU A 46 11.53 -36.54 7.37
N PHE A 47 12.77 -36.93 7.66
CA PHE A 47 13.96 -36.19 7.29
C PHE A 47 14.05 -36.02 5.76
N PHE A 48 13.78 -37.07 5.00
CA PHE A 48 13.80 -37.02 3.53
C PHE A 48 12.70 -36.13 2.95
N VAL A 49 11.48 -36.18 3.49
CA VAL A 49 10.37 -35.29 3.08
C VAL A 49 10.70 -33.84 3.42
N GLY A 50 11.17 -33.56 4.63
CA GLY A 50 11.60 -32.22 5.04
C GLY A 50 12.74 -31.71 4.16
N TYR A 51 13.72 -32.56 3.85
CA TYR A 51 14.82 -32.22 2.94
C TYR A 51 14.32 -31.90 1.52
N ARG A 52 13.35 -32.65 0.99
CA ARG A 52 12.76 -32.36 -0.33
C ARG A 52 11.91 -31.09 -0.34
N ARG A 53 11.23 -30.78 0.76
CA ARG A 53 10.36 -29.60 0.91
C ARG A 53 11.08 -28.37 1.46
N ARG A 54 12.41 -28.40 1.55
CA ARG A 54 13.21 -27.32 2.14
C ARG A 54 13.01 -25.95 1.47
N HIS A 55 12.68 -25.88 0.18
CA HIS A 55 12.39 -24.60 -0.50
C HIS A 55 11.11 -23.95 0.04
N TYR A 56 10.06 -24.73 0.36
CA TYR A 56 8.85 -24.21 1.00
C TYR A 56 9.14 -23.67 2.40
N VAL A 57 9.97 -24.38 3.17
CA VAL A 57 10.37 -23.93 4.50
C VAL A 57 11.13 -22.60 4.41
N LEU A 58 12.04 -22.47 3.45
CA LEU A 58 12.75 -21.21 3.22
C LEU A 58 11.80 -20.09 2.77
N ALA A 59 10.88 -20.35 1.85
CA ALA A 59 9.89 -19.37 1.41
C ALA A 59 8.96 -18.93 2.55
N GLN A 60 8.51 -19.85 3.41
CA GLN A 60 7.70 -19.52 4.58
C GLN A 60 8.48 -18.69 5.60
N ASN A 61 9.75 -19.02 5.83
CA ASN A 61 10.63 -18.22 6.68
C ASN A 61 10.87 -16.84 6.07
N ALA A 62 11.01 -16.75 4.74
CA ALA A 62 11.17 -15.48 4.02
C ALA A 62 9.91 -14.62 4.15
N HIS A 63 8.73 -15.22 4.02
CA HIS A 63 7.44 -14.57 4.25
C HIS A 63 7.30 -14.07 5.70
N THR A 64 7.68 -14.91 6.68
CA THR A 64 7.69 -14.51 8.09
C THR A 64 8.65 -13.35 8.35
N ALA A 65 9.84 -13.37 7.75
CA ALA A 65 10.80 -12.27 7.81
C ALA A 65 10.24 -11.00 7.14
N TYR A 66 9.46 -11.15 6.06
CA TYR A 66 8.84 -10.03 5.34
C TYR A 66 7.80 -9.33 6.22
N LEU A 67 6.94 -10.10 6.90
CA LEU A 67 5.97 -9.55 7.87
C LEU A 67 6.66 -8.84 9.03
N LYS A 68 7.87 -9.29 9.41
CA LYS A 68 8.72 -8.65 10.42
C LYS A 68 9.55 -7.47 9.88
N LYS A 69 9.34 -7.06 8.63
CA LYS A 69 10.08 -5.99 7.94
C LYS A 69 11.60 -6.23 7.87
N GLN A 70 12.03 -7.49 7.90
CA GLN A 70 13.45 -7.88 7.79
C GLN A 70 13.80 -8.16 6.32
N TYR A 71 13.74 -7.14 5.46
CA TYR A 71 13.79 -7.31 4.01
C TYR A 71 15.08 -7.98 3.50
N ASP A 72 16.23 -7.64 4.07
CA ASP A 72 17.51 -8.29 3.72
C ASP A 72 17.46 -9.81 3.98
N VAL A 73 16.87 -10.21 5.11
CA VAL A 73 16.70 -11.62 5.48
C VAL A 73 15.69 -12.27 4.55
N THR A 74 14.58 -11.59 4.25
CA THR A 74 13.58 -12.05 3.29
C THR A 74 14.20 -12.36 1.93
N TYR A 75 14.96 -11.45 1.35
CA TYR A 75 15.53 -11.65 0.03
C TYR A 75 16.56 -12.77 0.04
N ASN A 76 17.42 -12.81 1.04
CA ASN A 76 18.41 -13.87 1.17
C ASN A 76 17.75 -15.26 1.25
N LEU A 77 16.63 -15.39 2.00
CA LEU A 77 15.90 -16.64 2.12
C LEU A 77 15.17 -17.04 0.83
N TYR A 78 14.55 -16.09 0.13
CA TYR A 78 13.95 -16.36 -1.19
C TYR A 78 15.00 -16.74 -2.22
N GLU A 79 16.12 -16.02 -2.30
CA GLU A 79 17.24 -16.34 -3.20
C GLU A 79 17.78 -17.76 -2.93
N LYS A 80 17.94 -18.13 -1.66
CA LYS A 80 18.29 -19.51 -1.28
C LYS A 80 17.23 -20.52 -1.70
N ALA A 81 15.94 -20.18 -1.62
CA ALA A 81 14.85 -21.07 -2.02
C ALA A 81 14.87 -21.31 -3.53
N ILE A 82 14.94 -20.25 -4.34
CA ILE A 82 14.88 -20.34 -5.81
C ILE A 82 16.16 -20.93 -6.41
N ALA A 83 17.31 -20.80 -5.74
CA ALA A 83 18.56 -21.43 -6.15
C ALA A 83 18.55 -22.97 -5.99
N MET A 84 17.55 -23.53 -5.29
CA MET A 84 17.46 -24.98 -5.09
C MET A 84 16.90 -25.68 -6.33
N PRO A 85 17.42 -26.88 -6.66
CA PRO A 85 16.88 -27.65 -7.77
C PRO A 85 15.42 -28.02 -7.52
N LYS A 86 14.60 -27.89 -8.57
CA LYS A 86 13.15 -28.18 -8.53
C LYS A 86 12.37 -27.28 -7.57
N CYS A 87 12.81 -26.03 -7.38
CA CYS A 87 11.96 -25.03 -6.76
C CYS A 87 10.69 -24.85 -7.61
N PRO A 88 9.49 -24.91 -7.02
CA PRO A 88 8.24 -24.52 -7.66
C PRO A 88 8.31 -23.11 -8.25
N GLU A 89 7.69 -22.91 -9.40
CA GLU A 89 7.66 -21.62 -10.08
C GLU A 89 6.80 -20.61 -9.32
N GLU A 90 5.79 -21.08 -8.59
CA GLU A 90 4.92 -20.27 -7.75
C GLU A 90 5.70 -19.52 -6.66
N ILE A 91 6.76 -20.12 -6.10
CA ILE A 91 7.63 -19.43 -5.13
C ILE A 91 8.36 -18.26 -5.80
N LYS A 92 8.75 -18.40 -7.07
CA LYS A 92 9.37 -17.30 -7.82
C LYS A 92 8.37 -16.17 -8.10
N VAL A 93 7.11 -16.50 -8.43
CA VAL A 93 6.02 -15.52 -8.59
C VAL A 93 5.85 -14.71 -7.30
N VAL A 94 5.72 -15.38 -6.16
CA VAL A 94 5.60 -14.71 -4.84
C VAL A 94 6.82 -13.85 -4.55
N TYR A 95 8.03 -14.35 -4.82
CA TYR A 95 9.25 -13.58 -4.62
C TYR A 95 9.29 -12.32 -5.50
N ALA A 96 8.95 -12.44 -6.79
CA ALA A 96 8.87 -11.31 -7.71
C ALA A 96 7.88 -10.25 -7.22
N TYR A 97 6.70 -10.67 -6.76
CA TYR A 97 5.73 -9.76 -6.14
C TYR A 97 6.33 -8.99 -4.95
N LYS A 98 7.03 -9.68 -4.04
CA LYS A 98 7.68 -9.02 -2.88
C LYS A 98 8.82 -8.08 -3.27
N LEU A 99 9.51 -8.35 -4.38
CA LEU A 99 10.52 -7.44 -4.92
C LEU A 99 9.86 -6.16 -5.46
N ILE A 100 8.76 -6.27 -6.20
CA ILE A 100 8.01 -5.10 -6.72
C ILE A 100 7.49 -4.23 -5.57
N ALA A 101 6.90 -4.85 -4.55
CA ALA A 101 6.38 -4.14 -3.38
C ALA A 101 7.45 -3.36 -2.59
N GLN A 102 8.73 -3.61 -2.85
CA GLN A 102 9.86 -2.94 -2.21
C GLN A 102 10.69 -2.13 -3.22
N GLY A 103 10.13 -1.87 -4.42
CA GLY A 103 10.76 -1.07 -5.47
C GLY A 103 11.94 -1.73 -6.17
N HIS A 104 12.19 -3.02 -5.97
CA HIS A 104 13.26 -3.75 -6.66
C HIS A 104 12.81 -4.26 -8.04
N LEU A 105 12.35 -3.35 -8.90
CA LEU A 105 11.73 -3.66 -10.19
C LEU A 105 12.62 -4.51 -11.10
N GLU A 106 13.88 -4.10 -11.31
CA GLU A 106 14.82 -4.82 -12.18
C GLU A 106 15.08 -6.26 -11.68
N ARG A 107 15.17 -6.46 -10.36
CA ARG A 107 15.33 -7.80 -9.78
C ARG A 107 14.06 -8.63 -9.96
N ALA A 108 12.88 -8.02 -9.81
CA ALA A 108 11.61 -8.71 -10.00
C ALA A 108 11.47 -9.21 -11.45
N GLN A 109 11.82 -8.38 -12.43
CA GLN A 109 11.83 -8.74 -13.85
C GLN A 109 12.74 -9.94 -14.13
N LYS A 110 13.99 -9.90 -13.64
CA LYS A 110 14.92 -11.02 -13.77
C LYS A 110 14.37 -12.31 -13.18
N VAL A 111 13.66 -12.24 -12.05
CA VAL A 111 13.01 -13.43 -11.46
C VAL A 111 11.90 -13.93 -12.37
N VAL A 112 11.03 -13.03 -12.87
CA VAL A 112 9.91 -13.35 -13.77
C VAL A 112 10.40 -14.00 -15.07
N GLU A 113 11.49 -13.54 -15.66
CA GLU A 113 12.09 -14.11 -16.88
C GLU A 113 12.54 -15.57 -16.70
N THR A 114 12.83 -16.00 -15.46
CA THR A 114 13.21 -17.39 -15.17
C THR A 114 12.01 -18.30 -14.92
N ILE A 115 10.79 -17.76 -14.95
CA ILE A 115 9.57 -18.51 -14.67
C ILE A 115 9.14 -19.27 -15.91
N ASN A 116 9.00 -20.59 -15.77
CA ASN A 116 8.42 -21.42 -16.82
C ASN A 116 6.89 -21.45 -16.65
N GLU A 117 6.19 -20.68 -17.47
CA GLU A 117 4.73 -20.56 -17.39
C GLU A 117 4.01 -21.88 -17.70
N ASP A 118 4.56 -22.75 -18.55
CA ASP A 118 3.89 -24.00 -18.96
C ASP A 118 3.68 -24.98 -17.80
N ILE A 119 4.51 -24.89 -16.76
CA ILE A 119 4.44 -25.77 -15.59
C ILE A 119 3.62 -25.17 -14.44
N LEU A 120 3.27 -23.89 -14.50
CA LEU A 120 2.40 -23.26 -13.51
C LEU A 120 0.99 -23.83 -13.61
N ASN A 121 0.36 -24.02 -12.44
CA ASN A 121 -1.07 -24.28 -12.37
C ASN A 121 -1.89 -23.02 -12.72
N THR A 122 -3.22 -23.15 -12.82
CA THR A 122 -4.11 -22.04 -13.19
C THR A 122 -3.93 -20.82 -12.30
N GLU A 123 -3.82 -21.02 -11.00
CA GLU A 123 -3.63 -19.94 -10.03
C GLU A 123 -2.24 -19.27 -10.16
N GLY A 124 -1.19 -20.07 -10.34
CA GLY A 124 0.16 -19.58 -10.56
C GLY A 124 0.26 -18.73 -11.82
N LYS A 125 -0.42 -19.11 -12.91
CA LYS A 125 -0.53 -18.30 -14.13
C LYS A 125 -1.27 -17.00 -13.88
N PHE A 126 -2.38 -17.05 -13.16
CA PHE A 126 -3.13 -15.86 -12.78
C PHE A 126 -2.27 -14.89 -11.94
N ASN A 127 -1.56 -15.41 -10.94
CA ASN A 127 -0.67 -14.60 -10.09
C ASN A 127 0.55 -14.07 -10.87
N LEU A 128 1.06 -14.84 -11.83
CA LEU A 128 2.11 -14.36 -12.73
C LEU A 128 1.62 -13.16 -13.57
N LYS A 129 0.41 -13.23 -14.12
CA LYS A 129 -0.21 -12.10 -14.84
C LYS A 129 -0.37 -10.87 -13.95
N VAL A 130 -0.79 -11.04 -12.69
CA VAL A 130 -0.86 -9.93 -11.70
C VAL A 130 0.53 -9.27 -11.55
N VAL A 131 1.57 -10.08 -11.33
CA VAL A 131 2.95 -9.59 -11.20
C VAL A 131 3.43 -8.89 -12.47
N GLN A 132 3.15 -9.44 -13.66
CA GLN A 132 3.48 -8.82 -14.94
C GLN A 132 2.76 -7.47 -15.14
N GLY A 133 1.48 -7.40 -14.78
CA GLY A 133 0.72 -6.15 -14.82
C GLY A 133 1.32 -5.07 -13.92
N LEU A 134 1.74 -5.44 -12.70
CA LEU A 134 2.44 -4.51 -11.80
C LEU A 134 3.80 -4.05 -12.33
N ILE A 135 4.54 -4.93 -13.02
CA ILE A 135 5.80 -4.56 -13.67
C ILE A 135 5.54 -3.52 -14.76
N LEU A 136 4.56 -3.77 -15.64
CA LEU A 136 4.19 -2.84 -16.70
C LEU A 136 3.77 -1.48 -16.14
N TYR A 137 2.97 -1.48 -15.07
CA TYR A 137 2.63 -0.26 -14.33
C TYR A 137 3.90 0.48 -13.87
N LYS A 138 4.81 -0.19 -13.16
CA LYS A 138 6.03 0.43 -12.64
C LYS A 138 7.04 0.84 -13.73
N GLU A 139 6.87 0.36 -14.96
CA GLU A 139 7.60 0.79 -16.16
C GLU A 139 6.90 1.92 -16.94
N ASP A 140 5.81 2.49 -16.40
CA ASP A 140 4.99 3.51 -17.07
C ASP A 140 4.32 3.03 -18.38
N LYS A 141 4.18 1.71 -18.56
CA LYS A 141 3.44 1.09 -19.68
C LYS A 141 1.97 0.90 -19.31
N LEU A 142 1.33 2.03 -19.02
CA LEU A 142 0.02 2.08 -18.39
C LEU A 142 -1.10 1.42 -19.22
N ASP A 143 -1.11 1.58 -20.54
CA ASP A 143 -2.13 0.95 -21.40
C ASP A 143 -2.03 -0.57 -21.42
N GLU A 144 -0.81 -1.13 -21.41
CA GLU A 144 -0.60 -2.58 -21.33
C GLU A 144 -1.00 -3.11 -19.95
N ALA A 145 -0.68 -2.38 -18.88
CA ALA A 145 -1.11 -2.71 -17.52
C ALA A 145 -2.64 -2.71 -17.39
N ILE A 146 -3.33 -1.72 -17.96
CA ILE A 146 -4.80 -1.64 -18.02
C ILE A 146 -5.38 -2.87 -18.70
N ALA A 147 -4.87 -3.25 -19.87
CA ALA A 147 -5.38 -4.40 -20.61
C ALA A 147 -5.27 -5.70 -19.79
N ILE A 148 -4.16 -5.88 -19.05
CA ILE A 148 -3.99 -7.03 -18.15
C ILE A 148 -4.99 -6.98 -16.99
N TYR A 149 -5.11 -5.86 -16.29
CA TYR A 149 -5.98 -5.75 -15.12
C TYR A 149 -7.48 -5.79 -15.47
N GLU A 150 -7.86 -5.27 -16.63
CA GLU A 150 -9.22 -5.41 -17.15
C GLU A 150 -9.58 -6.88 -17.43
N ALA A 151 -8.62 -7.68 -17.92
CA ALA A 151 -8.82 -9.12 -18.10
C ALA A 151 -8.88 -9.84 -16.75
N LEU A 152 -7.96 -9.54 -15.82
CA LEU A 152 -7.89 -10.17 -14.51
C LEU A 152 -9.16 -9.96 -13.67
N THR A 153 -9.74 -8.76 -13.71
CA THR A 153 -10.99 -8.42 -13.00
C THR A 153 -12.24 -9.09 -13.59
N LYS A 154 -12.17 -9.58 -14.83
CA LYS A 154 -13.20 -10.45 -15.44
C LYS A 154 -13.01 -11.91 -15.05
N GLU A 155 -11.77 -12.33 -14.78
CA GLU A 155 -11.42 -13.70 -14.37
C GLU A 155 -11.68 -13.94 -12.86
N SER A 156 -11.54 -12.92 -12.01
CA SER A 156 -11.63 -13.03 -10.55
C SER A 156 -12.23 -11.78 -9.89
N ASP A 157 -13.06 -11.98 -8.87
CA ASP A 157 -13.64 -10.92 -8.02
C ASP A 157 -12.82 -10.74 -6.73
N ALA A 158 -11.49 -10.76 -6.86
CA ALA A 158 -10.61 -10.49 -5.73
C ALA A 158 -10.55 -8.98 -5.46
N GLU A 159 -10.82 -8.57 -4.22
CA GLU A 159 -10.85 -7.17 -3.78
C GLU A 159 -9.60 -6.38 -4.21
N GLN A 160 -8.42 -7.01 -4.11
CA GLN A 160 -7.13 -6.41 -4.45
C GLN A 160 -7.00 -6.07 -5.94
N LEU A 161 -7.70 -6.78 -6.83
CA LEU A 161 -7.73 -6.43 -8.24
C LEU A 161 -8.52 -5.15 -8.49
N TRP A 162 -9.62 -4.93 -7.75
CA TRP A 162 -10.40 -3.70 -7.82
C TRP A 162 -9.61 -2.50 -7.30
N GLU A 163 -8.90 -2.68 -6.18
CA GLU A 163 -7.97 -1.67 -5.65
C GLU A 163 -6.91 -1.28 -6.69
N THR A 164 -6.21 -2.28 -7.24
CA THR A 164 -5.08 -2.04 -8.13
C THR A 164 -5.52 -1.49 -9.49
N TYR A 165 -6.62 -2.01 -10.04
CA TYR A 165 -7.09 -1.55 -11.35
C TYR A 165 -7.63 -0.12 -11.27
N GLY A 166 -8.42 0.22 -10.23
CA GLY A 166 -8.88 1.58 -10.00
C GLY A 166 -7.73 2.58 -9.86
N MET A 167 -6.67 2.18 -9.15
CA MET A 167 -5.45 2.98 -9.01
C MET A 167 -4.76 3.18 -10.37
N ILE A 168 -4.54 2.10 -11.14
CA ILE A 168 -3.91 2.20 -12.47
C ILE A 168 -4.72 3.12 -13.40
N LEU A 169 -6.06 3.07 -13.35
CA LEU A 169 -6.92 3.96 -14.14
C LEU A 169 -6.72 5.43 -13.77
N ASN A 170 -6.62 5.76 -12.48
CA ASN A 170 -6.30 7.12 -12.04
C ASN A 170 -4.91 7.56 -12.53
N LEU A 171 -3.91 6.69 -12.41
CA LEU A 171 -2.55 7.00 -12.85
C LEU A 171 -2.43 7.16 -14.37
N SER A 172 -3.33 6.54 -15.12
CA SER A 172 -3.43 6.66 -16.58
C SER A 172 -4.28 7.84 -17.03
N GLU A 173 -4.65 8.73 -16.11
CA GLU A 173 -5.51 9.89 -16.34
C GLU A 173 -6.90 9.57 -16.91
N LYS A 174 -7.37 8.32 -16.73
CA LYS A 174 -8.70 7.86 -17.17
C LYS A 174 -9.71 8.08 -16.05
N TYR A 175 -9.80 9.32 -15.55
CA TYR A 175 -10.46 9.65 -14.29
C TYR A 175 -11.97 9.33 -14.27
N GLU A 176 -12.71 9.53 -15.36
CA GLU A 176 -14.13 9.17 -15.43
C GLU A 176 -14.32 7.66 -15.32
N LEU A 177 -13.47 6.89 -16.01
CA LEU A 177 -13.50 5.43 -15.95
C LEU A 177 -13.09 4.95 -14.55
N ALA A 178 -12.06 5.55 -13.95
CA ALA A 178 -11.62 5.25 -12.59
C ALA A 178 -12.72 5.52 -11.55
N ARG A 179 -13.44 6.65 -11.68
CA ARG A 179 -14.58 7.01 -10.83
C ARG A 179 -15.69 5.98 -10.94
N ASP A 180 -16.15 5.69 -12.15
CA ASP A 180 -17.28 4.80 -12.39
C ASP A 180 -16.95 3.37 -11.95
N TYR A 181 -15.71 2.92 -12.20
CA TYR A 181 -15.19 1.65 -11.73
C TYR A 181 -15.13 1.57 -10.20
N SER A 182 -14.60 2.61 -9.53
CA SER A 182 -14.49 2.66 -8.08
C SER A 182 -15.86 2.73 -7.38
N LEU A 183 -16.85 3.39 -7.98
CA LEU A 183 -18.22 3.38 -7.49
C LEU A 183 -18.80 1.95 -7.51
N ALA A 184 -18.68 1.25 -8.65
CA ALA A 184 -19.12 -0.15 -8.76
C ALA A 184 -18.37 -1.07 -7.78
N ALA A 185 -17.09 -0.80 -7.55
CA ALA A 185 -16.27 -1.54 -6.60
C ALA A 185 -16.73 -1.33 -5.14
N LEU A 186 -17.12 -0.11 -4.75
CA LEU A 186 -17.63 0.19 -3.41
C LEU A 186 -19.02 -0.39 -3.14
N GLU A 187 -19.82 -0.68 -4.17
CA GLU A 187 -21.06 -1.45 -3.97
C GLU A 187 -20.77 -2.87 -3.46
N LYS A 188 -19.62 -3.44 -3.84
CA LYS A 188 -19.16 -4.77 -3.41
C LYS A 188 -18.33 -4.74 -2.14
N TYR A 189 -17.41 -3.78 -2.03
CA TYR A 189 -16.44 -3.65 -0.94
C TYR A 189 -16.58 -2.29 -0.24
N PRO A 190 -17.71 -2.01 0.43
CA PRO A 190 -18.04 -0.67 0.92
C PRO A 190 -17.08 -0.13 2.00
N ASN A 191 -16.35 -1.01 2.67
CA ASN A 191 -15.41 -0.66 3.73
C ASN A 191 -13.95 -0.59 3.24
N ASN A 192 -13.71 -0.80 1.95
CA ASN A 192 -12.36 -0.79 1.41
C ASN A 192 -11.82 0.64 1.32
N LYS A 193 -10.73 0.90 2.05
CA LYS A 193 -10.12 2.23 2.15
C LYS A 193 -9.39 2.63 0.86
N LEU A 194 -8.70 1.70 0.19
CA LEU A 194 -7.97 1.95 -1.04
C LEU A 194 -8.92 2.22 -2.23
N ILE A 195 -10.03 1.48 -2.33
CA ILE A 195 -11.06 1.77 -3.35
C ILE A 195 -11.72 3.13 -3.10
N LYS A 196 -11.97 3.48 -1.84
CA LYS A 196 -12.52 4.80 -1.46
C LYS A 196 -11.56 5.94 -1.82
N GLU A 197 -10.26 5.72 -1.61
CA GLU A 197 -9.21 6.65 -2.01
C GLU A 197 -9.11 6.79 -3.53
N ASN A 198 -9.19 5.68 -4.28
CA ASN A 198 -9.23 5.74 -5.74
C ASN A 198 -10.40 6.61 -6.21
N LEU A 199 -11.59 6.45 -5.62
CA LEU A 199 -12.74 7.29 -5.93
C LEU A 199 -12.50 8.77 -5.56
N ALA A 200 -11.89 9.04 -4.41
CA ALA A 200 -11.55 10.39 -3.98
C ALA A 200 -10.56 11.07 -4.94
N THR A 201 -9.57 10.32 -5.40
CA THR A 201 -8.56 10.74 -6.38
C THR A 201 -9.21 11.06 -7.72
N SER A 202 -10.11 10.20 -8.21
CA SER A 202 -10.85 10.49 -9.44
C SER A 202 -11.68 11.76 -9.30
N TYR A 203 -12.37 11.98 -8.17
CA TYR A 203 -13.12 13.22 -7.94
C TYR A 203 -12.23 14.46 -7.89
N PHE A 204 -11.04 14.35 -7.30
CA PHE A 204 -10.09 15.46 -7.25
C PHE A 204 -9.67 15.89 -8.66
N TYR A 205 -9.23 14.95 -9.51
CA TYR A 205 -8.81 15.27 -10.88
C TYR A 205 -9.96 15.65 -11.82
N LEU A 206 -11.21 15.31 -11.47
CA LEU A 206 -12.41 15.78 -12.17
C LEU A 206 -12.91 17.14 -11.66
N PHE A 207 -12.16 17.82 -10.80
CA PHE A 207 -12.52 19.10 -10.18
C PHE A 207 -13.85 19.03 -9.38
N GLU A 208 -14.18 17.85 -8.85
CA GLU A 208 -15.34 17.62 -7.98
C GLU A 208 -14.93 17.72 -6.50
N ASP A 209 -14.22 18.80 -6.12
CA ASP A 209 -13.49 18.93 -4.85
C ASP A 209 -14.34 18.70 -3.61
N LYS A 210 -15.62 19.09 -3.61
CA LYS A 210 -16.54 18.83 -2.49
C LYS A 210 -16.68 17.34 -2.20
N LYS A 211 -16.75 16.50 -3.24
CA LYS A 211 -16.85 15.05 -3.09
C LYS A 211 -15.51 14.44 -2.69
N ALA A 212 -14.42 14.88 -3.31
CA ALA A 212 -13.06 14.45 -2.97
C ALA A 212 -12.74 14.74 -1.49
N ARG A 213 -12.95 15.98 -1.05
CA ARG A 213 -12.75 16.43 0.34
C ARG A 213 -13.52 15.60 1.34
N LYS A 214 -14.79 15.28 1.05
CA LYS A 214 -15.61 14.44 1.92
C LYS A 214 -15.00 13.05 2.11
N LEU A 215 -14.54 12.42 1.03
CA LEU A 215 -13.95 11.08 1.08
C LEU A 215 -12.57 11.08 1.75
N TYR A 216 -11.71 12.06 1.45
CA TYR A 216 -10.42 12.19 2.11
C TYR A 216 -10.56 12.45 3.61
N ARG A 217 -11.50 13.33 4.01
CA ARG A 217 -11.80 13.56 5.43
C ARG A 217 -12.25 12.28 6.14
N ASP A 218 -13.10 11.47 5.48
CA ASP A 218 -13.51 10.17 6.02
C ASP A 218 -12.32 9.20 6.17
N LEU A 219 -11.40 9.15 5.21
CA LEU A 219 -10.18 8.34 5.29
C LEU A 219 -9.23 8.82 6.41
N ILE A 220 -9.04 10.13 6.54
CA ILE A 220 -8.24 10.75 7.60
C ILE A 220 -8.82 10.42 8.99
N ASN A 221 -10.15 10.50 9.15
CA ASN A 221 -10.83 10.15 10.40
C ASN A 221 -10.69 8.66 10.77
N GLN A 222 -10.34 7.80 9.81
CA GLN A 222 -10.08 6.37 10.01
C GLN A 222 -8.59 6.07 10.22
N ASP A 223 -7.76 7.09 10.42
CA ASP A 223 -6.31 7.03 10.65
C ASP A 223 -5.59 6.08 9.68
N VAL A 224 -5.74 6.33 8.38
CA VAL A 224 -4.99 5.63 7.33
C VAL A 224 -3.48 5.78 7.55
N ALA A 225 -2.75 4.68 7.31
CA ALA A 225 -1.31 4.61 7.57
C ALA A 225 -0.45 5.24 6.46
N TYR A 226 -1.05 5.52 5.31
CA TYR A 226 -0.40 6.00 4.10
C TYR A 226 -0.71 7.49 3.84
N PRO A 227 0.18 8.21 3.13
CA PRO A 227 0.15 9.67 3.05
C PRO A 227 -0.92 10.24 2.13
N ASP A 228 -1.38 9.49 1.13
CA ASP A 228 -2.16 9.99 0.00
C ASP A 228 -3.40 10.80 0.41
N PRO A 229 -4.25 10.35 1.38
CA PRO A 229 -5.42 11.12 1.79
C PRO A 229 -5.07 12.45 2.44
N TYR A 230 -3.96 12.49 3.18
CA TYR A 230 -3.46 13.71 3.82
C TYR A 230 -2.87 14.66 2.78
N TYR A 231 -2.08 14.13 1.84
CA TYR A 231 -1.50 14.88 0.73
C TYR A 231 -2.58 15.54 -0.14
N TYR A 232 -3.56 14.79 -0.63
CA TYR A 232 -4.60 15.35 -1.49
C TYR A 232 -5.55 16.29 -0.72
N TYR A 233 -5.81 16.02 0.57
CA TYR A 233 -6.58 16.96 1.39
C TYR A 233 -5.81 18.28 1.58
N ALA A 234 -4.50 18.23 1.81
CA ALA A 234 -3.64 19.41 1.85
C ALA A 234 -3.64 20.15 0.52
N ARG A 235 -3.57 19.44 -0.61
CA ARG A 235 -3.63 20.04 -1.96
C ARG A 235 -4.96 20.75 -2.21
N ILE A 236 -6.10 20.17 -1.82
CA ILE A 236 -7.40 20.83 -1.90
C ILE A 236 -7.42 22.09 -1.02
N ALA A 237 -6.91 22.01 0.21
CA ALA A 237 -6.83 23.17 1.10
C ALA A 237 -5.93 24.28 0.55
N TYR A 238 -4.81 23.93 -0.07
CA TYR A 238 -3.91 24.85 -0.75
C TYR A 238 -4.61 25.56 -1.91
N LEU A 239 -5.35 24.83 -2.75
CA LEU A 239 -6.15 25.41 -3.85
C LEU A 239 -7.29 26.31 -3.36
N ASP A 240 -7.75 26.16 -2.13
CA ASP A 240 -8.73 27.05 -1.48
C ASP A 240 -8.08 28.27 -0.78
N ASP A 241 -6.77 28.51 -0.94
CA ASP A 241 -6.00 29.51 -0.20
C ASP A 241 -6.01 29.31 1.34
N ARG A 242 -6.31 28.09 1.81
CA ARG A 242 -6.31 27.72 3.24
C ARG A 242 -4.96 27.16 3.65
N TYR A 243 -3.90 27.97 3.52
CA TYR A 243 -2.52 27.53 3.66
C TYR A 243 -2.16 26.93 5.04
N ASN A 244 -2.68 27.47 6.15
CA ASN A 244 -2.45 26.88 7.48
C ASN A 244 -3.03 25.46 7.60
N LEU A 245 -4.21 25.23 7.00
CA LEU A 245 -4.84 23.91 6.97
C LEU A 245 -4.04 22.96 6.07
N ALA A 246 -3.58 23.45 4.92
CA ALA A 246 -2.72 22.70 4.02
C ALA A 246 -1.43 22.27 4.71
N LEU A 247 -0.77 23.19 5.44
CA LEU A 247 0.46 22.92 6.19
C LEU A 247 0.26 21.82 7.24
N LYS A 248 -0.82 21.92 8.04
CA LYS A 248 -1.17 20.89 9.04
C LYS A 248 -1.23 19.49 8.42
N TYR A 249 -1.89 19.34 7.27
CA TYR A 249 -2.09 18.02 6.68
C TYR A 249 -0.90 17.51 5.88
N ILE A 250 -0.11 18.40 5.24
CA ILE A 250 1.11 17.97 4.54
C ILE A 250 2.19 17.50 5.52
N GLU A 251 2.29 18.12 6.71
CA GLU A 251 3.19 17.66 7.78
C GLU A 251 2.79 16.28 8.32
N ILE A 252 1.49 16.00 8.38
CA ILE A 252 1.02 14.64 8.71
C ILE A 252 1.40 13.69 7.57
N ALA A 253 1.21 14.06 6.31
CA ALA A 253 1.59 13.22 5.17
C ALA A 253 3.08 12.86 5.18
N GLU A 254 3.95 13.82 5.53
CA GLU A 254 5.41 13.65 5.62
C GLU A 254 5.85 12.53 6.59
N VAL A 255 5.14 12.36 7.72
CA VAL A 255 5.46 11.30 8.69
C VAL A 255 4.77 9.97 8.38
N LYS A 256 3.81 9.97 7.44
CA LYS A 256 3.10 8.77 7.01
C LYS A 256 3.94 7.96 6.04
N SER A 257 3.42 6.78 5.79
CA SER A 257 4.15 5.69 5.20
C SER A 257 3.66 5.40 3.76
N PRO A 258 4.35 5.85 2.66
CA PRO A 258 3.93 5.62 1.27
C PRO A 258 3.50 4.19 0.94
N ALA A 259 2.25 4.00 0.48
CA ALA A 259 1.82 2.67 0.07
C ALA A 259 2.75 2.14 -1.06
N PRO A 260 3.10 0.84 -1.08
CA PRO A 260 4.03 0.27 -2.09
C PRO A 260 3.68 0.59 -3.56
N LEU A 261 2.39 0.79 -3.83
CA LEU A 261 1.88 1.08 -5.16
C LEU A 261 1.48 2.55 -5.36
N SER A 262 1.53 3.39 -4.32
CA SER A 262 1.26 4.83 -4.43
C SER A 262 2.26 5.51 -5.36
N ASN A 263 1.79 6.53 -6.08
CA ASN A 263 2.59 7.46 -6.86
C ASN A 263 3.03 8.70 -6.06
N ILE A 264 2.51 8.88 -4.84
CA ILE A 264 2.88 9.98 -3.96
C ILE A 264 4.24 9.66 -3.32
N THR A 265 5.28 10.31 -3.83
CA THR A 265 6.65 10.22 -3.31
C THR A 265 6.88 11.26 -2.23
N MET A 266 7.93 11.06 -1.42
CA MET A 266 8.34 12.08 -0.44
C MET A 266 8.76 13.39 -1.12
N ASP A 267 9.35 13.31 -2.32
CA ASP A 267 9.73 14.50 -3.07
C ASP A 267 8.52 15.38 -3.41
N VAL A 268 7.41 14.76 -3.86
CA VAL A 268 6.15 15.46 -4.16
C VAL A 268 5.51 16.05 -2.89
N ILE A 269 5.64 15.37 -1.74
CA ILE A 269 5.18 15.88 -0.45
C ILE A 269 5.99 17.12 -0.04
N PHE A 270 7.32 17.06 -0.16
CA PHE A 270 8.20 18.18 0.17
C PHE A 270 7.99 19.37 -0.76
N GLU A 271 7.83 19.14 -2.07
CA GLU A 271 7.55 20.19 -3.05
C GLU A 271 6.27 20.95 -2.70
N LEU A 272 5.17 20.24 -2.40
CA LEU A 272 3.93 20.88 -1.97
C LEU A 272 4.08 21.62 -0.63
N LYS A 273 4.86 21.08 0.31
CA LYS A 273 5.11 21.73 1.60
C LYS A 273 5.86 23.05 1.41
N ASP A 274 6.89 23.07 0.57
CA ASP A 274 7.66 24.28 0.26
C ASP A 274 6.77 25.32 -0.43
N GLU A 275 5.92 24.92 -1.38
CA GLU A 275 4.92 25.81 -2.00
C GLU A 275 3.97 26.43 -0.97
N ILE A 276 3.49 25.64 0.01
CA ILE A 276 2.60 26.12 1.07
C ILE A 276 3.31 27.16 1.96
N ILE A 277 4.57 26.89 2.35
CA ILE A 277 5.37 27.78 3.20
C ILE A 277 5.65 29.10 2.47
N ASP A 278 6.06 29.04 1.21
CA ASP A 278 6.33 30.24 0.40
C ASP A 278 5.11 31.17 0.29
N ASN A 279 3.89 30.61 0.23
CA ASN A 279 2.66 31.40 0.19
C ASN A 279 2.28 31.98 1.57
N LEU A 280 2.53 31.25 2.66
CA LEU A 280 2.34 31.76 4.02
C LEU A 280 3.26 32.96 4.30
N ASP A 281 4.55 32.85 3.95
CA ASP A 281 5.53 33.92 4.15
C ASP A 281 5.16 35.18 3.36
N ARG A 282 4.61 35.03 2.15
CA ARG A 282 4.12 36.16 1.34
C ARG A 282 2.95 36.87 2.02
N ILE A 283 1.98 36.13 2.54
CA ILE A 283 0.80 36.69 3.22
C ILE A 283 1.23 37.45 4.49
N GLU A 284 2.16 36.90 5.27
CA GLU A 284 2.68 37.55 6.47
C GLU A 284 3.44 38.84 6.12
N PHE A 285 4.28 38.80 5.08
CA PHE A 285 4.98 39.98 4.58
C PHE A 285 4.02 41.08 4.08
N GLU A 286 2.97 40.70 3.34
CA GLU A 286 1.96 41.64 2.86
C GLU A 286 1.17 42.27 4.00
N ALA A 287 0.80 41.50 5.02
CA ALA A 287 0.12 41.99 6.22
C ALA A 287 0.96 43.01 7.00
N ASP A 288 2.24 42.70 7.24
CA ASP A 288 3.19 43.60 7.89
C ASP A 288 3.39 44.90 7.10
N SER A 289 3.51 44.79 5.77
CA SER A 289 3.67 45.95 4.89
C SER A 289 2.44 46.86 4.90
N ALA A 290 1.23 46.28 4.92
CA ALA A 290 -0.02 47.02 4.98
C ALA A 290 -0.15 47.78 6.31
N GLU A 291 0.15 47.14 7.44
CA GLU A 291 0.09 47.77 8.77
C GLU A 291 1.05 48.98 8.86
N SER A 292 2.25 48.86 8.31
CA SER A 292 3.23 49.96 8.26
C SER A 292 2.74 51.17 7.45
N SER A 293 2.06 50.94 6.33
CA SER A 293 1.49 52.00 5.48
C SER A 293 0.31 52.74 6.14
N TYR A 294 -0.48 52.06 6.98
CA TYR A 294 -1.56 52.71 7.73
C TYR A 294 -1.03 53.59 8.86
N LEU A 295 0.09 53.22 9.49
CA LEU A 295 0.71 54.01 10.55
C LEU A 295 1.36 55.31 10.01
N GLU A 296 1.92 55.29 8.80
CA GLU A 296 2.52 56.51 8.19
C GLU A 296 1.49 57.48 7.60
N SER A 297 0.29 56.99 7.24
CA SER A 297 -0.78 57.81 6.65
C SER A 297 -1.78 58.36 7.66
N SER A 298 -1.70 57.96 8.93
CA SER A 298 -2.51 58.53 10.00
C SER A 298 -2.11 59.99 10.25
N PRO A 299 -2.97 60.99 9.96
CA PRO A 299 -2.65 62.39 10.19
C PRO A 299 -2.47 62.58 11.68
N ASN A 300 -1.38 63.24 12.08
CA ASN A 300 -1.14 63.69 13.44
C ASN A 300 -2.23 64.69 13.87
N SER A 301 -3.41 64.20 14.24
CA SER A 301 -4.51 65.00 14.77
C SER A 301 -4.45 64.96 16.30
N ASN A 302 -3.87 66.02 16.86
CA ASN A 302 -4.32 66.52 18.16
C ASN A 302 -5.84 66.76 18.08
N ALA A 303 -6.67 65.92 18.69
CA ALA A 303 -7.97 66.31 19.23
C ALA A 303 -8.62 65.17 20.03
N THR A 304 -8.82 65.44 21.31
CA THR A 304 -9.85 64.90 22.18
C THR A 304 -11.26 65.03 21.58
N ASP A 305 -12.15 64.13 22.01
CA ASP A 305 -13.58 64.00 21.68
C ASP A 305 -13.91 63.38 20.30
N PHE A 306 -14.37 62.12 20.30
CA PHE A 306 -15.78 61.79 20.09
C PHE A 306 -16.04 60.29 20.28
N ALA A 307 -17.28 60.02 20.69
CA ALA A 307 -17.81 58.76 21.17
C ALA A 307 -18.09 57.73 20.06
N ASN A 308 -17.88 56.46 20.41
CA ASN A 308 -18.81 55.34 20.27
C ASN A 308 -19.59 55.23 18.94
N VAL A 309 -19.04 54.48 17.96
CA VAL A 309 -19.82 53.83 16.91
C VAL A 309 -19.23 52.45 16.63
N ASN A 310 -19.99 51.41 17.01
CA ASN A 310 -19.80 50.04 16.54
C ASN A 310 -20.10 50.01 15.03
N LEU A 311 -19.11 49.61 14.23
CA LEU A 311 -19.28 49.26 12.82
C LEU A 311 -18.57 47.93 12.58
N LEU A 312 -19.29 46.85 12.85
CA LEU A 312 -18.96 45.48 12.49
C LEU A 312 -20.28 44.83 12.07
N ASP A 313 -20.74 45.19 10.87
CA ASP A 313 -21.90 44.57 10.23
C ASP A 313 -21.91 44.96 8.74
N SER A 314 -21.04 44.32 7.95
CA SER A 314 -21.29 44.04 6.52
C SER A 314 -20.07 43.37 5.91
N LEU A 315 -20.11 42.05 5.79
CA LEU A 315 -19.54 41.22 4.72
C LEU A 315 -19.69 39.76 5.15
N ASP A 316 -20.89 39.20 4.99
CA ASP A 316 -21.02 37.90 4.33
C ASP A 316 -22.50 37.62 4.00
N SER A 317 -22.83 37.61 2.71
CA SER A 317 -24.12 37.14 2.22
C SER A 317 -23.92 36.38 0.92
N SER A 318 -23.41 35.16 1.04
CA SER A 318 -23.76 34.08 0.12
C SER A 318 -24.02 32.81 0.91
N SER A 319 -25.27 32.68 1.34
CA SER A 319 -25.84 31.53 2.00
C SER A 319 -26.01 30.36 1.02
N ASP A 320 -25.28 29.27 1.26
CA ASP A 320 -25.76 27.88 1.14
C ASP A 320 -24.80 26.97 1.96
N LEU A 321 -25.23 26.65 3.18
CA LEU A 321 -24.60 25.80 4.22
C LEU A 321 -24.47 24.31 3.79
N PRO A 322 -23.77 23.39 4.53
CA PRO A 322 -22.97 23.57 5.76
C PRO A 322 -21.57 22.89 5.69
N ASP A 323 -20.51 23.61 6.00
CA ASP A 323 -19.35 23.02 6.70
C ASP A 323 -18.98 24.07 7.76
N SER A 324 -19.31 23.77 9.03
CA SER A 324 -18.69 24.43 10.18
C SER A 324 -17.25 23.92 10.26
N ASP A 325 -16.42 24.32 9.30
CA ASP A 325 -14.98 24.13 9.40
C ASP A 325 -14.47 25.11 10.46
N LEU A 326 -13.69 24.54 11.38
CA LEU A 326 -12.91 25.20 12.43
C LEU A 326 -12.33 26.53 11.91
N THR A 327 -12.62 27.61 12.63
CA THR A 327 -12.03 28.92 12.34
C THR A 327 -10.51 28.85 12.55
N ASN A 328 -9.72 29.77 11.99
CA ASN A 328 -8.27 29.84 12.26
C ASN A 328 -7.96 29.87 13.77
N SER A 329 -8.89 30.35 14.61
CA SER A 329 -8.78 30.30 16.08
C SER A 329 -8.90 28.89 16.66
N ASP A 330 -9.72 28.03 16.06
CA ASP A 330 -9.94 26.66 16.55
C ASP A 330 -8.77 25.73 16.15
N VAL A 331 -8.12 26.01 15.01
CA VAL A 331 -6.91 25.30 14.57
C VAL A 331 -5.69 25.62 15.46
N VAL A 332 -5.53 26.87 15.87
CA VAL A 332 -4.47 27.29 16.82
C VAL A 332 -4.66 26.62 18.19
N GLN A 333 -5.91 26.47 18.64
CA GLN A 333 -6.21 25.82 19.92
C GLN A 333 -5.93 24.31 19.88
N GLU A 334 -6.26 23.64 18.76
CA GLU A 334 -6.01 22.20 18.59
C GLU A 334 -4.51 21.88 18.43
N ILE A 335 -3.72 22.77 17.82
CA ILE A 335 -2.24 22.66 17.75
C ILE A 335 -1.62 22.82 19.15
N MET A 336 -2.11 23.75 19.96
CA MET A 336 -1.65 23.90 21.36
C MET A 336 -2.03 22.71 22.25
N ASP A 337 -3.12 21.99 21.95
CA ASP A 337 -3.51 20.79 22.69
C ASP A 337 -2.68 19.55 22.31
N VAL A 338 -2.12 19.50 21.10
CA VAL A 338 -1.19 18.44 20.64
C VAL A 338 0.24 18.67 21.16
N GLU A 339 0.72 19.91 21.20
CA GLU A 339 2.02 20.25 21.80
C GLU A 339 2.04 20.08 23.33
N ASN A 340 0.91 20.33 24.02
CA ASN A 340 0.83 20.13 25.47
C ASN A 340 0.77 18.66 25.91
N ASN A 341 0.49 17.72 25.00
CA ASN A 341 0.41 16.29 25.31
C ASN A 341 1.70 15.52 24.96
N SER A 342 2.70 16.17 24.35
CA SER A 342 3.98 15.57 23.98
C SER A 342 5.15 15.94 24.92
N ASN A 343 4.92 16.78 25.93
CA ASN A 343 5.91 17.13 26.96
C ASN A 343 5.54 16.56 28.35
N THR A 344 5.70 15.25 28.53
CA THR A 344 5.94 14.64 29.85
C THR A 344 7.24 13.84 29.83
N THR A 345 8.36 14.56 29.84
CA THR A 345 9.66 14.01 30.21
C THR A 345 9.75 13.93 31.73
N ASN A 346 9.47 12.74 32.29
CA ASN A 346 9.87 12.44 33.67
C ASN A 346 11.36 12.08 33.69
N SER A 347 12.17 13.00 34.19
CA SER A 347 13.53 12.73 34.66
C SER A 347 13.46 11.77 35.85
N ILE A 348 14.10 10.60 35.75
CA ILE A 348 14.28 9.70 36.88
C ILE A 348 15.78 9.59 37.18
N ASP A 349 16.14 10.15 38.33
CA ASP A 349 17.39 9.90 39.06
C ASP A 349 17.59 8.41 39.30
N TYR A 350 18.80 7.91 39.08
CA TYR A 350 19.22 6.59 39.54
C TYR A 350 19.62 6.65 41.02
N PRO A 351 19.07 5.80 41.89
CA PRO A 351 19.77 5.39 43.10
C PRO A 351 20.26 3.95 42.98
N SER A 352 21.55 3.82 43.25
CA SER A 352 22.25 2.61 43.66
C SER A 352 21.57 1.94 44.86
N ASN A 353 21.08 0.70 44.70
CA ASN A 353 21.41 -0.43 45.58
C ASN A 353 20.58 -1.68 45.27
N ILE A 354 21.26 -2.82 45.30
CA ILE A 354 20.72 -4.18 45.22
C ILE A 354 20.27 -4.61 46.62
N SER A 355 19.03 -5.09 46.75
CA SER A 355 18.68 -6.22 47.62
C SER A 355 17.23 -6.68 47.39
N GLU A 356 17.09 -7.89 46.86
CA GLU A 356 16.19 -8.98 47.29
C GLU A 356 14.66 -8.75 47.50
N ILE A 357 13.88 -9.71 46.93
CA ILE A 357 12.47 -10.10 47.23
C ILE A 357 11.43 -9.26 46.45
N GLU A 358 10.45 -9.78 45.67
CA GLU A 358 9.83 -11.11 45.50
C GLU A 358 9.24 -11.20 44.08
N ALA A 359 9.43 -12.34 43.42
CA ALA A 359 8.80 -12.66 42.14
C ALA A 359 7.53 -13.47 42.39
N ASN A 360 6.36 -12.83 42.24
CA ASN A 360 5.08 -13.47 41.95
C ASN A 360 4.17 -12.40 41.33
N ASP A 361 3.46 -12.75 40.25
CA ASP A 361 2.41 -12.00 39.54
C ASP A 361 2.69 -11.49 38.12
N ILE A 362 3.74 -11.94 37.43
CA ILE A 362 3.86 -11.78 35.97
C ILE A 362 4.13 -13.12 35.28
N TYR A 363 3.19 -14.07 35.42
CA TYR A 363 3.08 -15.24 34.55
C TYR A 363 1.61 -15.67 34.42
N SER A 364 0.81 -14.84 33.75
CA SER A 364 -0.47 -15.27 33.19
C SER A 364 -0.78 -14.44 31.95
N ASN A 365 -0.17 -14.83 30.83
CA ASN A 365 -0.64 -14.67 29.43
C ASN A 365 0.52 -14.78 28.43
N ILE A 366 1.39 -15.79 28.63
CA ILE A 366 2.25 -16.28 27.56
C ILE A 366 1.66 -17.62 27.15
N THR A 367 0.99 -17.63 26.00
CA THR A 367 0.63 -18.86 25.29
C THR A 367 1.93 -19.66 25.07
N PRO A 368 2.02 -20.91 25.55
CA PRO A 368 3.28 -21.62 25.52
C PRO A 368 3.63 -21.98 24.07
N ALA A 369 4.91 -21.83 23.72
CA ALA A 369 5.51 -22.15 22.42
C ALA A 369 5.24 -23.59 21.92
N THR A 370 4.62 -24.44 22.75
CA THR A 370 4.08 -25.75 22.40
C THR A 370 2.87 -25.70 21.45
N GLU A 371 2.08 -24.62 21.43
CA GLU A 371 0.90 -24.50 20.54
C GLU A 371 1.29 -24.15 19.10
N ILE A 372 2.35 -23.35 18.92
CA ILE A 372 2.96 -23.06 17.61
C ILE A 372 3.72 -24.29 17.09
N LEU A 373 4.41 -25.02 17.97
CA LEU A 373 5.00 -26.31 17.64
C LEU A 373 3.95 -27.38 17.31
N GLN A 374 2.77 -27.37 17.95
CA GLN A 374 1.65 -28.24 17.59
C GLN A 374 1.09 -27.90 16.21
N ASN A 375 0.87 -26.62 15.88
CA ASN A 375 0.38 -26.23 14.55
C ASN A 375 1.38 -26.52 13.41
N ILE A 376 2.68 -26.54 13.70
CA ILE A 376 3.74 -26.98 12.76
C ILE A 376 3.81 -28.51 12.66
N LEU A 377 3.47 -29.24 13.73
CA LEU A 377 3.47 -30.72 13.79
C LEU A 377 2.13 -31.36 13.39
N THR A 378 1.04 -30.60 13.26
CA THR A 378 -0.29 -31.07 12.87
C THR A 378 -0.70 -30.64 11.47
N VAL A 379 0.24 -30.41 10.56
CA VAL A 379 -0.08 -30.36 9.13
C VAL A 379 -0.53 -31.77 8.72
N PRO A 380 -1.81 -31.98 8.31
CA PRO A 380 -2.29 -33.30 7.97
C PRO A 380 -1.46 -33.87 6.81
N SER A 381 -1.26 -35.20 6.77
CA SER A 381 -0.53 -35.86 5.68
C SER A 381 -1.20 -35.75 4.30
N ASP A 382 -2.39 -35.15 4.24
CA ASP A 382 -3.26 -34.99 3.07
C ASP A 382 -3.49 -33.51 2.69
N VAL A 383 -2.45 -32.66 2.75
CA VAL A 383 -2.55 -31.29 2.19
C VAL A 383 -2.58 -31.39 0.66
N ASP A 384 -3.75 -31.11 0.08
CA ASP A 384 -3.95 -31.02 -1.36
C ASP A 384 -3.20 -29.81 -1.95
N SER A 385 -2.91 -29.85 -3.26
CA SER A 385 -2.38 -28.70 -4.00
C SER A 385 -3.28 -27.47 -3.87
N GLU A 386 -4.58 -27.63 -3.63
CA GLU A 386 -5.52 -26.53 -3.33
C GLU A 386 -5.26 -25.85 -1.97
N GLN A 387 -4.85 -26.59 -0.93
CA GLN A 387 -4.50 -25.99 0.37
C GLN A 387 -3.13 -25.31 0.34
N MET A 388 -2.17 -25.86 -0.42
CA MET A 388 -0.90 -25.18 -0.71
C MET A 388 -1.11 -23.93 -1.57
N SER A 389 -2.02 -23.99 -2.55
CA SER A 389 -2.53 -22.83 -3.29
C SER A 389 -3.12 -21.79 -2.34
N SER A 390 -3.98 -22.21 -1.40
CA SER A 390 -4.53 -21.31 -0.37
C SER A 390 -3.45 -20.66 0.49
N VAL A 391 -2.38 -21.39 0.85
CA VAL A 391 -1.24 -20.82 1.57
C VAL A 391 -0.45 -19.83 0.70
N ILE A 392 -0.25 -20.11 -0.60
CA ILE A 392 0.41 -19.20 -1.56
C ILE A 392 -0.45 -17.94 -1.81
N SER A 393 -1.76 -18.10 -1.93
CA SER A 393 -2.75 -17.03 -1.97
C SER A 393 -2.69 -16.17 -0.69
N GLN A 394 -2.57 -16.80 0.48
CA GLN A 394 -2.33 -16.15 1.77
C GLN A 394 -0.91 -15.55 1.93
N MET A 395 0.04 -15.82 1.03
CA MET A 395 1.35 -15.16 1.02
C MET A 395 1.38 -13.87 0.20
N MET A 396 0.33 -13.63 -0.60
CA MET A 396 0.12 -12.39 -1.35
C MET A 396 -1.04 -11.50 -0.86
N PRO A 397 -1.37 -11.39 0.45
CA PRO A 397 -2.22 -10.31 0.89
C PRO A 397 -1.43 -9.01 0.74
N ILE A 398 -2.08 -8.00 0.16
CA ILE A 398 -1.63 -6.62 0.28
C ILE A 398 -1.95 -6.20 1.72
N GLU A 399 -0.98 -6.37 2.61
CA GLU A 399 -0.96 -5.57 3.83
C GLU A 399 -0.10 -4.34 3.58
N VAL A 400 -0.53 -3.18 4.08
CA VAL A 400 0.21 -1.93 4.01
C VAL A 400 1.53 -2.10 4.76
N VAL A 401 2.63 -2.23 4.03
CA VAL A 401 3.97 -2.41 4.57
C VAL A 401 4.69 -1.05 4.63
N GLN A 402 5.29 -0.71 5.78
CA GLN A 402 6.07 0.53 5.99
C GLN A 402 7.51 0.45 5.38
N HIS A 403 7.99 1.56 4.82
CA HIS A 403 8.99 1.79 3.72
C HIS A 403 10.46 1.38 3.92
N GLY A 404 11.19 1.46 2.78
CA GLY A 404 12.31 2.40 2.57
C GLY A 404 12.12 3.21 1.24
N PRO A 405 12.84 4.32 1.01
CA PRO A 405 12.61 5.21 -0.14
C PRO A 405 13.10 4.59 -1.47
N VAL A 406 12.31 4.76 -2.53
CA VAL A 406 12.66 4.39 -3.91
C VAL A 406 12.48 5.65 -4.74
N MET A 407 13.60 6.17 -5.27
CA MET A 407 13.62 7.39 -6.06
C MET A 407 13.03 7.11 -7.45
N PHE A 408 12.02 7.87 -7.84
CA PHE A 408 11.50 7.91 -9.21
C PHE A 408 11.58 9.35 -9.70
N GLU A 409 12.16 9.57 -10.88
CA GLU A 409 12.16 10.88 -11.53
C GLU A 409 10.75 11.19 -12.03
N VAL A 410 10.17 12.28 -11.53
CA VAL A 410 8.85 12.78 -11.92
C VAL A 410 9.00 13.64 -13.18
N PRO A 411 8.24 13.40 -14.26
CA PRO A 411 8.24 14.30 -15.41
C PRO A 411 7.56 15.63 -15.05
N PRO A 412 8.04 16.77 -15.59
CA PRO A 412 7.49 18.09 -15.27
C PRO A 412 6.06 18.23 -15.79
N ILE A 413 5.17 18.75 -14.94
CA ILE A 413 3.78 19.07 -15.30
C ILE A 413 3.75 20.36 -16.11
N VAL A 414 3.08 20.30 -17.27
CA VAL A 414 2.81 21.44 -18.15
C VAL A 414 1.80 22.35 -17.46
N THR A 415 2.24 23.53 -17.03
CA THR A 415 1.34 24.61 -16.63
C THR A 415 0.54 25.06 -17.85
N ALA A 416 -0.79 24.95 -17.78
CA ALA A 416 -1.68 25.50 -18.80
C ALA A 416 -1.61 27.04 -18.77
N ASP A 417 -0.78 27.61 -19.65
CA ASP A 417 -0.79 29.05 -19.93
C ASP A 417 -2.10 29.42 -20.64
N ASN A 418 -2.96 30.13 -19.91
CA ASN A 418 -4.13 30.80 -20.45
C ASN A 418 -3.70 32.01 -21.29
N ASN A 419 -3.43 31.80 -22.58
CA ASN A 419 -3.40 32.87 -23.58
C ASN A 419 -4.65 32.81 -24.46
N ILE A 420 -5.65 33.61 -24.08
CA ILE A 420 -6.75 34.02 -24.95
C ILE A 420 -6.19 35.12 -25.87
N GLU A 421 -5.73 34.75 -27.06
CA GLU A 421 -5.57 35.71 -28.16
C GLU A 421 -6.71 35.56 -29.17
N SER A 422 -7.43 36.66 -29.31
CA SER A 422 -8.50 36.92 -30.27
C SER A 422 -8.05 36.70 -31.71
N MET A 423 -8.67 35.74 -32.40
CA MET A 423 -8.59 35.64 -33.86
C MET A 423 -9.80 36.31 -34.51
N ASP A 424 -9.49 37.43 -35.16
CA ASP A 424 -10.35 38.31 -35.93
C ASP A 424 -10.87 37.62 -37.21
N GLN A 425 -12.14 37.88 -37.53
CA GLN A 425 -12.83 37.44 -38.73
C GLN A 425 -12.50 38.39 -39.88
N SER A 426 -11.83 37.92 -40.94
CA SER A 426 -12.03 38.54 -42.26
C SER A 426 -11.73 37.62 -43.45
N GLN A 427 -12.68 37.68 -44.40
CA GLN A 427 -12.64 37.31 -45.81
C GLN A 427 -12.83 35.82 -46.19
N VAL A 428 -13.96 35.39 -46.77
CA VAL A 428 -14.70 35.77 -48.01
C VAL A 428 -14.19 35.03 -49.26
N ASP A 429 -15.06 34.12 -49.71
CA ASP A 429 -15.43 33.69 -51.07
C ASP A 429 -14.54 32.85 -52.00
N HIS A 430 -15.28 31.91 -52.62
CA HIS A 430 -15.11 31.20 -53.90
C HIS A 430 -14.17 29.99 -53.96
N ASN A 431 -14.77 28.78 -54.02
CA ASN A 431 -15.05 28.17 -55.33
C ASN A 431 -15.92 26.90 -55.28
N SER A 432 -16.77 26.81 -56.30
CA SER A 432 -17.71 25.74 -56.59
C SER A 432 -17.06 24.53 -57.28
N ALA A 433 -17.71 23.37 -57.09
CA ALA A 433 -17.97 22.31 -58.07
C ALA A 433 -16.81 21.56 -58.77
N ASN A 434 -16.69 20.25 -58.49
CA ASN A 434 -16.78 19.13 -59.45
C ASN A 434 -16.48 17.82 -58.69
N ASN A 435 -17.42 16.88 -58.60
CA ASN A 435 -17.72 15.76 -59.52
C ASN A 435 -16.73 14.58 -59.48
N ASN A 436 -17.35 13.39 -59.43
CA ASN A 436 -16.92 12.08 -59.95
C ASN A 436 -15.90 11.31 -59.10
N SER A 437 -16.28 10.21 -58.41
CA SER A 437 -16.73 8.88 -58.87
C SER A 437 -15.60 7.89 -59.09
N VAL A 438 -15.89 6.63 -58.74
CA VAL A 438 -15.28 5.35 -59.15
C VAL A 438 -14.37 4.68 -58.10
N GLU A 439 -14.93 3.57 -57.59
CA GLU A 439 -14.37 2.21 -57.39
C GLU A 439 -12.83 2.06 -57.34
N ASP A 440 -12.34 1.46 -56.24
CA ASP A 440 -11.95 0.04 -56.19
C ASP A 440 -11.98 -0.47 -54.73
#